data_AF-A0A5E4Y294-F1
#
_entry.id   AF-A0A5E4Y294-F1
#
_cell.length_a   1.000
_cell.length_b   1.000
_cell.length_c   1.000
_cell.angle_alpha   90.00
_cell.angle_beta   90.00
_cell.angle_gamma   90.00
#
_symmetry.space_group_name_H-M   'P 1'
#
loop_
_entity.id
_entity.type
_entity.pdbx_description
1 polymer ?
#
loop_
_entity_poly.entity_id
_entity_poly.type
_entity_poly.pdbx_seq_one_letter_code
_entity_poly.pdbx_strand_id
1 'polypeptide(L)'
;MAVTPWLMHGVIPAVVRAFRQQRPDVQIDIAEHLGGNYPAVRNGHLDFAFGPTPDAGQERALDVRPIYKYSFAVVCRPGHSGGANARSIYDWLLSRSMERAAPAIRALDRYADRCFLAIDRDAGHARSVRRA
;
A
#
# COMPACT_ATOMS: atom_id res chain seq x y z
N MET A 1 5.34 -10.62 0.95
CA MET A 1 4.58 -9.51 0.33
C MET A 1 4.69 -8.23 1.16
N ALA A 2 4.42 -7.05 0.59
CA ALA A 2 4.37 -5.80 1.35
C ALA A 2 3.11 -4.98 1.06
N VAL A 3 2.57 -4.32 2.08
CA VAL A 3 1.21 -3.73 2.04
C VAL A 3 1.07 -2.46 2.87
N THR A 4 0.18 -1.57 2.46
CA THR A 4 -0.10 -0.33 3.19
C THR A 4 -0.81 -0.58 4.53
N PRO A 5 -0.63 0.30 5.54
CA PRO A 5 -1.23 0.12 6.87
C PRO A 5 -2.76 -0.05 6.86
N TRP A 6 -3.47 0.71 6.02
CA TRP A 6 -4.93 0.61 5.93
C TRP A 6 -5.39 -0.73 5.33
N LEU A 7 -4.64 -1.32 4.39
CA LEU A 7 -4.91 -2.69 3.93
C LEU A 7 -4.66 -3.70 5.04
N MET A 8 -3.55 -3.54 5.76
CA MET A 8 -3.17 -4.40 6.89
C MET A 8 -4.25 -4.46 7.96
N HIS A 9 -4.85 -3.34 8.29
CA HIS A 9 -5.90 -3.27 9.31
C HIS A 9 -7.29 -3.61 8.75
N GLY A 10 -7.58 -3.30 7.49
CA GLY A 10 -8.92 -3.45 6.92
C GLY A 10 -9.22 -4.85 6.39
N VAL A 11 -8.45 -5.32 5.39
CA VAL A 11 -8.83 -6.47 4.55
C VAL A 11 -7.85 -7.63 4.62
N ILE A 12 -6.56 -7.38 4.83
CA ILE A 12 -5.53 -8.44 4.86
C ILE A 12 -5.83 -9.54 5.89
N PRO A 13 -6.33 -9.27 7.11
CA PRO A 13 -6.62 -10.32 8.07
C PRO A 13 -7.68 -11.32 7.57
N ALA A 14 -8.72 -10.84 6.90
CA ALA A 14 -9.75 -11.69 6.31
C ALA A 14 -9.21 -12.48 5.11
N VAL A 15 -8.41 -11.83 4.25
CA VAL A 15 -7.77 -12.47 3.09
C VAL A 15 -6.82 -13.57 3.52
N VAL A 16 -5.94 -13.31 4.49
CA VAL A 16 -4.98 -14.30 5.02
C VAL A 16 -5.71 -15.48 5.66
N ARG A 17 -6.81 -15.24 6.39
CA ARG A 17 -7.63 -16.32 6.96
C ARG A 17 -8.20 -17.22 5.86
N ALA A 18 -8.80 -16.64 4.82
CA ALA A 18 -9.35 -17.39 3.71
C ALA A 18 -8.26 -18.13 2.92
N PHE A 19 -7.11 -17.49 2.70
CA PHE A 19 -5.98 -18.10 2.00
C PHE A 19 -5.41 -19.30 2.77
N ARG A 20 -5.24 -19.20 4.09
CA ARG A 20 -4.76 -20.31 4.93
C ARG A 20 -5.69 -21.52 4.93
N GLN A 21 -6.99 -21.33 4.75
CA GLN A 21 -7.94 -22.45 4.59
C GLN A 21 -7.69 -23.23 3.29
N GLN A 22 -7.29 -22.52 2.22
CA GLN A 22 -7.03 -23.13 0.92
C GLN A 22 -5.60 -23.68 0.81
N ARG A 23 -4.63 -22.99 1.42
CA ARG A 23 -3.18 -23.25 1.34
C ARG A 23 -2.55 -23.23 2.74
N PRO A 24 -2.83 -24.23 3.59
CA PRO A 24 -2.29 -24.29 4.95
C PRO A 24 -0.77 -24.53 4.98
N ASP A 25 -0.20 -25.02 3.89
CA ASP A 25 1.22 -25.33 3.75
C ASP A 25 2.09 -24.12 3.35
N VAL A 26 1.47 -22.97 3.08
CA VAL A 26 2.18 -21.77 2.61
C VAL A 26 2.40 -20.81 3.77
N GLN A 27 3.66 -20.46 4.02
CA GLN A 27 4.02 -19.38 4.93
C GLN A 27 3.86 -18.03 4.23
N ILE A 28 3.17 -17.10 4.88
CA ILE A 28 2.99 -15.74 4.39
C ILE A 28 3.82 -14.81 5.25
N ASP A 29 4.76 -14.11 4.63
CA ASP A 29 5.48 -12.98 5.24
C ASP A 29 4.92 -11.65 4.72
N ILE A 30 4.71 -10.69 5.63
CA ILE A 30 4.02 -9.43 5.36
C ILE A 30 4.80 -8.27 5.98
N ALA A 31 5.27 -7.36 5.14
CA ALA A 31 5.95 -6.12 5.54
C ALA A 31 5.07 -4.87 5.31
N GLU A 32 5.36 -3.79 6.04
CA GLU A 32 4.75 -2.47 5.77
C GLU A 32 5.27 -1.91 4.44
N HIS A 33 4.38 -1.31 3.66
CA HIS A 33 4.70 -0.61 2.43
C HIS A 33 4.09 0.79 2.36
N LEU A 34 4.94 1.78 2.09
CA LEU A 34 4.56 3.19 1.94
C LEU A 34 5.11 3.79 0.63
N GLY A 35 5.26 2.97 -0.43
CA GLY A 35 5.77 3.39 -1.75
C GLY A 35 7.27 3.17 -1.98
N GLY A 36 8.06 2.85 -0.96
CA GLY A 36 9.52 2.66 -1.09
C GLY A 36 10.00 1.26 -1.50
N ASN A 37 9.13 0.25 -1.47
CA ASN A 37 9.57 -1.16 -1.54
C ASN A 37 9.54 -1.79 -2.95
N TYR A 38 9.22 -1.03 -4.00
CA TYR A 38 9.17 -1.58 -5.37
C TYR A 38 10.50 -2.17 -5.87
N PRO A 39 11.69 -1.62 -5.53
CA PRO A 39 12.96 -2.27 -5.85
C PRO A 39 13.11 -3.68 -5.23
N ALA A 40 12.51 -3.91 -4.06
CA ALA A 40 12.53 -5.23 -3.42
C ALA A 40 11.60 -6.24 -4.12
N VAL A 41 10.59 -5.76 -4.87
CA VAL A 41 9.81 -6.62 -5.78
C VAL A 41 10.69 -7.04 -6.95
N ARG A 42 11.48 -6.09 -7.50
CA ARG A 42 12.33 -6.31 -8.67
C ARG A 42 13.50 -7.27 -8.46
N ASN A 43 14.01 -7.35 -7.24
CA ASN A 43 15.12 -8.25 -6.91
C ASN A 43 14.65 -9.56 -6.24
N GLY A 44 13.34 -9.79 -6.15
CA GLY A 44 12.75 -11.01 -5.61
C GLY A 44 12.78 -11.13 -4.08
N HIS A 45 13.16 -10.08 -3.33
CA HIS A 45 12.97 -10.07 -1.87
C HIS A 45 11.50 -9.98 -1.47
N LEU A 46 10.66 -9.43 -2.34
CA LEU A 46 9.20 -9.43 -2.22
C LEU A 46 8.59 -10.06 -3.47
N ASP A 47 7.64 -10.97 -3.28
CA ASP A 47 6.91 -11.54 -4.42
C ASP A 47 6.02 -10.49 -5.11
N PHE A 48 5.39 -9.63 -4.31
CA PHE A 48 4.53 -8.55 -4.76
C PHE A 48 4.29 -7.50 -3.66
N ALA A 49 3.79 -6.33 -4.08
CA ALA A 49 3.41 -5.23 -3.19
C ALA A 49 2.01 -4.68 -3.50
N PHE A 50 1.25 -4.31 -2.46
CA PHE A 50 0.03 -3.53 -2.55
C PHE A 50 0.28 -2.11 -2.03
N GLY A 51 0.13 -1.11 -2.89
CA GLY A 51 0.59 0.24 -2.57
C GLY A 51 0.04 1.35 -3.45
N PRO A 52 0.53 2.58 -3.25
CA PRO A 52 0.28 3.70 -4.17
C PRO A 52 0.77 3.37 -5.59
N THR A 53 0.58 4.27 -6.55
CA THR A 53 1.18 4.09 -7.88
C THR A 53 2.72 4.14 -7.75
N PRO A 54 3.47 3.19 -8.34
CA PRO A 54 4.92 3.32 -8.49
C PRO A 54 5.27 4.59 -9.30
N ASP A 55 6.47 5.13 -9.11
CA ASP A 55 6.92 6.22 -9.98
C ASP A 55 7.18 5.74 -11.42
N ALA A 56 7.28 6.68 -12.37
CA ALA A 56 7.45 6.37 -13.79
C ALA A 56 8.73 5.58 -14.11
N GLY A 57 9.76 5.64 -13.25
CA GLY A 57 10.98 4.86 -13.38
C GLY A 57 10.78 3.40 -12.95
N GLN A 58 10.01 3.19 -11.89
CA GLN A 58 9.68 1.88 -11.34
C GLN A 58 8.63 1.13 -12.16
N GLU A 59 7.62 1.84 -12.66
CA GLU A 59 6.45 1.24 -13.35
C GLU A 59 6.84 0.38 -14.56
N ARG A 60 7.84 0.80 -15.35
CA ARG A 60 8.24 0.11 -16.58
C ARG A 60 8.67 -1.34 -16.35
N ALA A 61 9.25 -1.59 -15.18
CA ALA A 61 9.81 -2.88 -14.82
C ALA A 61 8.81 -3.74 -14.02
N LEU A 62 7.60 -3.24 -13.80
CA LEU A 62 6.56 -3.90 -13.02
C LEU A 62 5.32 -4.18 -13.90
N ASP A 63 4.58 -5.22 -13.54
CA ASP A 63 3.17 -5.35 -13.89
C ASP A 63 2.35 -4.71 -12.76
N VAL A 64 1.60 -3.66 -13.09
CA VAL A 64 0.89 -2.80 -12.14
C VAL A 64 -0.60 -2.84 -12.44
N ARG A 65 -1.41 -3.30 -11.48
CA ARG A 65 -2.86 -3.49 -11.66
C ARG A 65 -3.66 -2.78 -10.58
N PRO A 66 -4.65 -1.94 -10.92
CA PRO A 66 -5.50 -1.28 -9.93
C PRO A 66 -6.39 -2.31 -9.22
N ILE A 67 -6.57 -2.16 -7.91
CA ILE A 67 -7.43 -3.04 -7.10
C ILE A 67 -8.63 -2.29 -6.55
N TYR A 68 -8.39 -1.15 -5.90
CA TYR A 68 -9.46 -0.33 -5.35
C TYR A 68 -9.06 1.14 -5.34
N LYS A 69 -10.06 2.02 -5.22
CA LYS A 69 -9.89 3.45 -5.01
C LYS A 69 -10.05 3.77 -3.53
N TYR A 70 -9.28 4.71 -3.02
CA TYR A 70 -9.47 5.26 -1.68
C TYR A 70 -9.34 6.78 -1.70
N SER A 71 -10.01 7.42 -0.75
CA SER A 71 -9.86 8.85 -0.48
C SER A 71 -9.24 8.98 0.90
N PHE A 72 -8.41 9.99 1.11
CA PHE A 72 -8.00 10.30 2.47
C PHE A 72 -9.01 11.24 3.11
N ALA A 73 -9.04 11.20 4.44
CA ALA A 73 -9.80 12.11 5.26
C ALA A 73 -8.92 12.61 6.40
N VAL A 74 -9.16 13.83 6.85
CA VAL A 74 -8.65 14.29 8.14
C VAL A 74 -9.59 13.77 9.22
N VAL A 75 -9.07 13.00 10.16
CA VAL A 75 -9.85 12.39 11.24
C VAL A 75 -9.39 12.93 12.57
N CYS A 76 -10.34 13.28 13.44
CA CYS A 76 -10.07 13.75 14.80
C CYS A 76 -11.03 13.11 15.80
N ARG A 77 -10.68 13.18 17.09
CA ARG A 77 -11.58 12.72 18.15
C ARG A 77 -12.86 13.57 18.17
N PRO A 78 -14.03 12.99 18.52
CA PRO A 78 -15.23 13.78 18.78
C PRO A 78 -14.97 14.91 19.80
N GLY A 79 -15.52 16.10 19.54
CA GLY A 79 -15.32 17.28 20.39
C GLY A 79 -13.95 17.96 20.27
N HIS A 80 -13.18 17.68 19.21
CA HIS A 80 -11.91 18.36 18.97
C HIS A 80 -12.13 19.85 18.62
N SER A 81 -11.59 20.76 19.44
CA SER A 81 -11.75 22.22 19.29
C SER A 81 -11.23 22.77 17.95
N GLY A 82 -10.18 22.16 17.39
CA GLY A 82 -9.64 22.53 16.08
C GLY A 82 -10.43 21.98 14.89
N GLY A 83 -11.30 20.98 15.09
CA GLY A 83 -12.04 20.35 13.99
C GLY A 83 -13.12 21.24 13.37
N ALA A 84 -13.70 22.13 14.16
CA ALA A 84 -14.73 23.08 13.69
C ALA A 84 -14.13 24.29 12.93
N ASN A 85 -12.85 24.59 13.15
CA ASN A 85 -12.19 25.81 12.66
C ASN A 85 -11.04 25.56 11.69
N ALA A 86 -10.61 24.32 11.50
CA ALA A 86 -9.57 24.00 10.52
C ALA A 86 -10.09 24.26 9.10
N ARG A 87 -9.36 25.08 8.35
CA ARG A 87 -9.69 25.43 6.96
C ARG A 87 -8.79 24.70 5.97
N SER A 88 -7.70 24.12 6.46
CA SER A 88 -6.80 23.34 5.65
C SER A 88 -6.15 22.21 6.44
N ILE A 89 -5.69 21.18 5.72
CA ILE A 89 -4.86 20.10 6.28
C ILE A 89 -3.53 20.61 6.83
N TYR A 90 -3.06 21.78 6.37
CA TYR A 90 -1.85 22.44 6.88
C TYR A 90 -2.06 23.04 8.28
N ASP A 91 -3.30 23.16 8.76
CA ASP A 91 -3.63 23.60 10.12
C ASP A 91 -3.46 22.46 11.15
N TRP A 92 -3.08 21.25 10.71
CA TRP A 92 -2.99 20.05 11.52
C TRP A 92 -1.54 19.60 11.73
N LEU A 93 -1.23 19.16 12.94
CA LEU A 93 0.05 18.53 13.25
C LEU A 93 0.06 17.11 12.66
N LEU A 94 0.94 16.88 11.68
CA LEU A 94 1.11 15.58 11.04
C LEU A 94 2.13 14.75 11.81
N SER A 95 1.88 13.45 11.95
CA SER A 95 2.78 12.52 12.65
C SER A 95 4.05 12.18 11.88
N ARG A 96 4.17 12.60 10.60
CA ARG A 96 5.37 12.41 9.76
C ARG A 96 5.63 13.67 8.93
N SER A 97 6.91 13.88 8.54
CA SER A 97 7.29 15.01 7.67
C SER A 97 6.48 14.99 6.37
N MET A 98 5.98 16.18 6.01
CA MET A 98 5.25 16.39 4.76
C MET A 98 6.09 16.04 3.54
N GLU A 99 7.42 16.11 3.57
CA GLU A 99 8.25 15.89 2.37
C GLU A 99 8.06 14.51 1.74
N ARG A 100 7.77 13.47 2.54
CA ARG A 100 7.49 12.11 2.05
C ARG A 100 6.03 11.87 1.65
N ALA A 101 5.10 12.60 2.24
CA ALA A 101 3.67 12.50 1.96
C ALA A 101 3.15 13.63 1.05
N ALA A 102 4.02 14.59 0.70
CA ALA A 102 3.69 15.87 0.09
C ALA A 102 2.97 15.73 -1.25
N PRO A 103 3.33 14.81 -2.16
CA PRO A 103 2.59 14.65 -3.41
C PRO A 103 1.14 14.22 -3.16
N ALA A 104 0.93 13.23 -2.28
CA ALA A 104 -0.41 12.71 -1.94
C ALA A 104 -1.22 13.71 -1.10
N ILE A 105 -0.58 14.42 -0.17
CA ILE A 105 -1.20 15.41 0.72
C ILE A 105 -1.53 16.71 -0.03
N ARG A 106 -0.65 17.21 -0.91
CA ARG A 106 -0.93 18.37 -1.79
C ARG A 106 -2.07 18.08 -2.77
N ALA A 107 -2.33 16.80 -3.07
CA ALA A 107 -3.38 16.35 -3.97
C ALA A 107 -4.73 16.04 -3.28
N LEU A 108 -4.83 16.22 -1.96
CA LEU A 108 -6.05 15.95 -1.19
C LEU A 108 -7.27 16.77 -1.61
N ASP A 109 -7.03 17.88 -2.28
CA ASP A 109 -8.07 18.78 -2.76
C ASP A 109 -8.84 18.17 -3.97
N ARG A 110 -8.30 17.16 -4.69
CA ARG A 110 -8.86 16.72 -5.98
C ARG A 110 -8.80 15.23 -6.36
N TYR A 111 -8.20 14.31 -5.59
CA TYR A 111 -8.09 12.91 -6.07
C TYR A 111 -8.57 11.83 -5.08
N ALA A 112 -9.40 10.93 -5.63
CA ALA A 112 -9.45 9.54 -5.19
C ALA A 112 -8.17 8.85 -5.67
N ASP A 113 -7.35 8.41 -4.72
CA ASP A 113 -6.14 7.65 -4.98
C ASP A 113 -6.50 6.18 -5.31
N ARG A 114 -5.56 5.44 -5.88
CA ARG A 114 -5.73 4.04 -6.26
C ARG A 114 -4.66 3.20 -5.60
N CYS A 115 -5.08 2.07 -5.05
CA CYS A 115 -4.14 1.03 -4.66
C CYS A 115 -3.90 0.10 -5.84
N PHE A 116 -2.64 -0.25 -6.04
CA PHE A 116 -2.19 -1.15 -7.09
C PHE A 116 -1.51 -2.37 -6.51
N LEU A 117 -1.70 -3.51 -7.18
CA LEU A 117 -0.82 -4.67 -7.11
C LEU A 117 0.37 -4.41 -8.03
N ALA A 118 1.58 -4.52 -7.52
CA ALA A 118 2.81 -4.52 -8.31
C ALA A 118 3.51 -5.86 -8.20
N ILE A 119 3.82 -6.47 -9.35
CA ILE A 119 4.59 -7.70 -9.50
C ILE A 119 5.74 -7.43 -10.47
N ASP A 120 6.86 -8.11 -10.30
CA ASP A 120 7.95 -8.09 -11.27
C ASP A 120 7.49 -8.60 -12.65
N ARG A 121 7.70 -7.81 -13.70
CA ARG A 121 7.19 -8.13 -15.05
C ARG A 121 7.87 -9.35 -15.67
N ASP A 122 9.11 -9.62 -15.28
CA ASP A 122 9.95 -10.70 -15.84
C ASP A 122 9.98 -11.94 -14.95
N ALA A 123 9.22 -11.95 -13.85
CA ALA A 123 9.10 -13.09 -12.94
C ALA A 123 8.38 -14.32 -13.54
N GLY A 124 8.31 -14.42 -14.87
CA GLY A 124 7.92 -15.63 -15.59
C GLY A 124 8.73 -16.83 -15.08
N HIS A 125 8.01 -17.77 -14.45
CA HIS A 125 8.49 -18.98 -13.77
C HIS A 125 8.93 -18.81 -12.32
N ALA A 126 8.01 -18.41 -11.44
CA ALA A 126 8.07 -18.88 -10.06
C ALA A 126 8.11 -20.41 -10.07
N ARG A 127 9.29 -20.96 -9.74
CA ARG A 127 9.60 -22.38 -9.62
C ARG A 127 8.48 -23.07 -8.84
N SER A 128 7.99 -24.18 -9.38
CA SER A 128 7.24 -25.13 -8.58
C SER A 128 8.10 -25.47 -7.37
N VAL A 129 7.55 -25.25 -6.18
CA VAL A 129 8.10 -25.79 -4.95
C VAL A 129 8.04 -27.31 -5.10
N ARG A 130 9.14 -27.92 -5.54
CA ARG A 130 9.30 -29.37 -5.48
C ARG A 130 9.31 -29.73 -4.00
N ARG A 131 8.26 -30.42 -3.56
CA ARG A 131 8.25 -31.13 -2.28
C ARG A 131 9.38 -32.17 -2.34
N ALA A 132 10.28 -32.10 -1.35
CA ALA A 132 11.10 -33.23 -0.94
C ALA A 132 10.26 -34.17 -0.08
#